data_AF-A0A1W1HN15-F1
#
_entry.id   AF-A0A1W1HN15-F1
#
_cell.length_a   1.000
_cell.length_b   1.000
_cell.length_c   1.000
_cell.angle_alpha   90.00
_cell.angle_beta   90.00
_cell.angle_gamma   90.00
#
_symmetry.space_group_name_H-M   'P 1'
#
loop_
_entity.id
_entity.type
_entity.pdbx_description
1 polymer ?
#
loop_
_entity_poly.entity_id
_entity_poly.type
_entity_poly.pdbx_seq_one_letter_code
_entity_poly.pdbx_strand_id
1 'polypeptide(L)'
;MNRNERRRDEKLHGKQAGGADAPAALLREAQLHHQAGRLDEAERGYRSLLERAPTQPDALHGLGLLNYRHGHLNDALGWLAKACAAGPRNPIYWFNHGVVLQRAGRTTDAVEAYGQAIHWNPRYIEARTNLGNAYKELGRLSDAQAAYEQVLTLNPDHAEAHNNLGVVLKEQGRLDEAAESYRRAIALKPTHAEAQNNLGLVLLEQGRLDDAIRCFERALQIVPGYGTALYNLGIAWIWREDIPRALRCFAETAQAKHAHGRPVAETTVFRSRLKHDAEQLEYLRESGLLGDEWNPYHEALTRLCEKLEHSATDATGSSNRVPLSPADMQPIAASYNRLIHIAPCEAIEGGALDADLDSAAVEARYLATNPEVTYIDGLLADEALQRLRRFCWASTIWKKDYENGYIGAFLGDGFASPLLLQIAEELRRRFPRIFGTHRLTQAWAFKHDSARRGLNIHADAAAVNVNFWITPDEANLNPDSGGLVVWDKEAPRDWDFKTYNSDKARGKIYEWLNAQGAKEIKIPYRANRAVVFNSDLFHETDDIAFKEGFTNRRINITLLYGHRHRP
;
A
#
# COMPACT_ATOMS: atom_id res chain seq x y z
N MET A 1 19.18 60.69 54.82
CA MET A 1 19.29 59.28 54.43
C MET A 1 20.69 58.76 54.77
N ASN A 2 20.80 57.82 55.70
CA ASN A 2 22.06 57.35 56.28
C ASN A 2 22.72 56.26 55.40
N ARG A 3 24.03 56.00 55.57
CA ARG A 3 24.84 55.05 54.77
C ARG A 3 24.27 53.62 54.76
N ASN A 4 23.48 53.26 55.77
CA ASN A 4 22.77 51.97 55.86
C ASN A 4 21.46 51.92 55.05
N GLU A 5 20.84 53.06 54.73
CA GLU A 5 19.68 53.14 53.85
C GLU A 5 20.12 53.08 52.38
N ARG A 6 21.26 53.70 52.02
CA ARG A 6 21.88 53.53 50.68
C ARG A 6 22.27 52.08 50.38
N ARG A 7 22.76 51.33 51.38
CA ARG A 7 23.06 49.89 51.25
C ARG A 7 21.82 48.99 51.15
N ARG A 8 20.64 49.46 51.60
CA ARG A 8 19.36 48.76 51.42
C ARG A 8 18.75 49.04 50.06
N ASP A 9 18.85 50.28 49.56
CA ASP A 9 18.42 50.61 48.19
C ASP A 9 19.31 49.97 47.12
N GLU A 10 20.64 49.88 47.33
CA GLU A 10 21.54 49.14 46.42
C GLU A 10 21.26 47.62 46.40
N LYS A 11 20.67 47.06 47.47
CA LYS A 11 20.23 45.65 47.52
C LYS A 11 18.83 45.42 46.94
N LEU A 12 17.99 46.45 46.89
CA LEU A 12 16.62 46.38 46.36
C LEU A 12 16.54 46.77 44.87
N HIS A 13 17.50 47.55 44.36
CA HIS A 13 17.48 48.08 42.97
C HIS A 13 18.73 47.75 42.14
N GLY A 14 19.58 46.82 42.58
CA GLY A 14 20.89 46.55 41.98
C GLY A 14 21.19 45.10 41.65
N LYS A 15 20.44 44.50 40.72
CA LYS A 15 20.97 43.51 39.74
C LYS A 15 19.94 43.33 38.62
N GLN A 16 19.86 44.31 37.72
CA GLN A 16 19.50 44.00 36.34
C GLN A 16 20.57 43.06 35.79
N ALA A 17 20.36 41.75 35.93
CA ALA A 17 20.97 40.72 35.08
C ALA A 17 20.32 40.76 33.67
N GLY A 18 20.00 41.95 33.15
CA GLY A 18 18.90 42.14 32.21
C GLY A 18 19.26 42.25 30.72
N GLY A 19 20.53 42.10 30.34
CA GLY A 19 20.96 42.25 28.95
C GLY A 19 21.18 40.90 28.24
N ALA A 20 21.97 40.03 28.83
CA ALA A 20 22.39 38.76 28.23
C ALA A 20 21.56 37.54 28.70
N ASP A 21 20.99 37.56 29.92
CA ASP A 21 20.22 36.44 30.46
C ASP A 21 18.76 36.40 29.97
N ALA A 22 18.23 37.52 29.47
CA ALA A 22 16.81 37.60 29.08
C ALA A 22 16.44 36.72 27.87
N PRO A 23 17.21 36.70 26.76
CA PRO A 23 16.95 35.77 25.65
C PRO A 23 17.14 34.30 26.02
N ALA A 24 18.13 33.99 26.88
CA ALA A 24 18.40 32.64 27.36
C ALA A 24 17.34 32.14 28.35
N ALA A 25 16.75 33.03 29.16
CA ALA A 25 15.62 32.72 30.02
C ALA A 25 14.35 32.43 29.20
N LEU A 26 14.04 33.28 28.21
CA LEU A 26 12.91 33.08 27.30
C LEU A 26 13.03 31.76 26.52
N LEU A 27 14.23 31.42 26.04
CA LEU A 27 14.47 30.15 25.35
C LEU A 27 14.16 28.95 26.27
N ARG A 28 14.71 28.96 27.49
CA ARG A 28 14.50 27.87 28.46
C ARG A 28 13.03 27.71 28.81
N GLU A 29 12.32 28.81 29.01
CA GLU A 29 10.88 28.79 29.28
C GLU A 29 10.11 28.17 28.11
N ALA A 30 10.34 28.64 26.88
CA ALA A 30 9.68 28.09 25.68
C ALA A 30 9.96 26.58 25.49
N GLN A 31 11.20 26.14 25.77
CA GLN A 31 11.57 24.72 25.72
C GLN A 31 10.86 23.89 26.80
N LEU A 32 10.70 24.41 28.02
CA LEU A 32 9.96 23.73 29.08
C LEU A 32 8.47 23.57 28.73
N HIS A 33 7.85 24.61 28.13
CA HIS A 33 6.50 24.51 27.61
C HIS A 33 6.39 23.44 26.52
N HIS A 34 7.36 23.40 25.59
CA HIS A 34 7.40 22.40 24.52
C HIS A 34 7.53 20.97 25.07
N GLN A 35 8.45 20.73 26.01
CA GLN A 35 8.64 19.43 26.65
C GLN A 35 7.39 18.98 27.42
N ALA A 36 6.68 19.92 28.04
CA ALA A 36 5.44 19.65 28.75
C ALA A 36 4.19 19.54 27.86
N GLY A 37 4.33 19.60 26.53
CA GLY A 37 3.22 19.51 25.59
C GLY A 37 2.31 20.75 25.53
N ARG A 38 2.71 21.85 26.17
CA ARG A 38 2.01 23.15 26.13
C ARG A 38 2.41 23.90 24.86
N LEU A 39 1.85 23.47 23.72
CA LEU A 39 2.31 23.87 22.38
C LEU A 39 2.08 25.36 22.09
N ASP A 40 0.92 25.90 22.48
CA ASP A 40 0.57 27.31 22.23
C ASP A 40 1.48 28.26 23.03
N GLU A 41 1.77 27.92 24.29
CA GLU A 41 2.72 28.66 25.12
C GLU A 41 4.14 28.57 24.56
N ALA A 42 4.56 27.39 24.10
CA ALA A 42 5.86 27.19 23.48
C ALA A 42 6.01 28.05 22.21
N GLU A 43 4.99 28.07 21.35
CA GLU A 43 4.98 28.88 20.14
C GLU A 43 5.07 30.37 20.46
N ARG A 44 4.26 30.86 21.41
CA ARG A 44 4.32 32.27 21.85
C ARG A 44 5.71 32.62 22.38
N GLY A 45 6.31 31.74 23.18
CA GLY A 45 7.66 31.91 23.73
C GLY A 45 8.73 32.00 22.64
N TYR A 46 8.72 31.09 21.66
CA TYR A 46 9.66 31.13 20.55
C TYR A 46 9.47 32.36 19.66
N ARG A 47 8.23 32.76 19.35
CA ARG A 47 7.97 33.97 18.55
C ARG A 47 8.46 35.24 19.26
N SER A 48 8.17 35.38 20.55
CA SER A 48 8.65 36.51 21.35
C SER A 48 10.18 36.56 21.43
N LEU A 49 10.84 35.39 21.48
CA LEU A 49 12.30 35.32 21.41
C LEU A 49 12.82 35.79 20.04
N LEU A 50 12.17 35.42 18.94
CA LEU A 50 12.56 35.84 17.59
C LEU A 50 12.33 37.33 17.32
N GLU A 51 11.39 38.00 17.99
CA GLU A 51 11.26 39.46 17.93
C GLU A 51 12.51 40.17 18.46
N ARG A 52 13.19 39.57 19.44
CA ARG A 52 14.37 40.14 20.11
C ARG A 52 15.68 39.61 19.50
N ALA A 53 15.66 38.41 18.94
CA ALA A 53 16.78 37.75 18.30
C ALA A 53 16.30 36.99 17.03
N PRO A 54 16.14 37.68 15.88
CA PRO A 54 15.49 37.12 14.69
C PRO A 54 16.15 35.88 14.08
N THR A 55 17.44 35.69 14.33
CA THR A 55 18.23 34.56 13.83
C THR A 55 18.62 33.59 14.95
N GLN A 56 17.87 33.55 16.06
CA GLN A 56 18.12 32.60 17.13
C GLN A 56 17.77 31.18 16.63
N PRO A 57 18.75 30.27 16.49
CA PRO A 57 18.54 29.00 15.78
C PRO A 57 17.66 27.99 16.52
N ASP A 58 17.73 27.90 17.84
CA ASP A 58 16.88 27.00 18.65
C ASP A 58 15.40 27.40 18.64
N ALA A 59 15.11 28.69 18.57
CA ALA A 59 13.74 29.21 18.48
C ALA A 59 13.15 28.95 17.09
N LEU A 60 13.93 29.16 16.03
CA LEU A 60 13.58 28.76 14.67
C LEU A 60 13.33 27.25 14.58
N HIS A 61 14.22 26.45 15.17
CA HIS A 61 14.09 24.99 15.22
C HIS A 61 12.84 24.55 16.00
N GLY A 62 12.60 25.15 17.16
CA GLY A 62 11.42 24.90 17.99
C GLY A 62 10.11 25.17 17.25
N LEU A 63 9.99 26.31 16.56
CA LEU A 63 8.83 26.60 15.71
C LEU A 63 8.67 25.60 14.57
N GLY A 64 9.77 25.16 13.96
CA GLY A 64 9.76 24.11 12.94
C GLY A 64 9.17 22.80 13.45
N LEU A 65 9.58 22.35 14.63
CA LEU A 65 9.07 21.13 15.26
C LEU A 65 7.60 21.23 15.69
N LEU A 66 7.17 22.41 16.17
CA LEU A 66 5.76 22.64 16.50
C LEU A 66 4.88 22.55 15.25
N ASN A 67 5.26 23.25 14.17
CA ASN A 67 4.52 23.17 12.90
C ASN A 67 4.50 21.74 12.35
N TYR A 68 5.60 20.99 12.49
CA TYR A 68 5.62 19.58 12.11
C TYR A 68 4.61 18.74 12.92
N ARG A 69 4.54 18.96 14.24
CA ARG A 69 3.56 18.29 15.12
C ARG A 69 2.11 18.64 14.78
N HIS A 70 1.84 19.86 14.33
CA HIS A 70 0.53 20.28 13.85
C HIS A 70 0.22 19.81 12.42
N GLY A 71 1.17 19.17 11.73
CA GLY A 71 1.00 18.72 10.34
C GLY A 71 1.20 19.82 9.28
N HIS A 72 1.62 21.03 9.68
CA HIS A 72 1.92 22.14 8.78
C HIS A 72 3.31 21.96 8.15
N LEU A 73 3.44 21.00 7.23
CA LEU A 73 4.74 20.58 6.69
C LEU A 73 5.51 21.73 5.99
N ASN A 74 4.83 22.57 5.21
CA ASN A 74 5.49 23.66 4.48
C ASN A 74 6.08 24.72 5.43
N ASP A 75 5.33 25.09 6.47
CA ASP A 75 5.81 26.04 7.48
C ASP A 75 6.95 25.44 8.30
N ALA A 76 6.83 24.16 8.67
CA ALA A 76 7.89 23.42 9.34
C ALA A 76 9.20 23.43 8.55
N LEU A 77 9.13 23.18 7.23
CA LEU A 77 10.28 23.25 6.33
C LEU A 77 10.90 24.64 6.29
N GLY A 78 10.08 25.70 6.19
CA GLY A 78 10.57 27.08 6.18
C GLY A 78 11.32 27.46 7.45
N TRP A 79 10.79 27.08 8.62
CA TRP A 79 11.44 27.34 9.91
C TRP A 79 12.72 26.52 10.11
N LEU A 80 12.72 25.23 9.77
CA LEU A 80 13.89 24.36 9.90
C LEU A 80 15.03 24.78 8.94
N ALA A 81 14.71 25.24 7.74
CA ALA A 81 15.71 25.78 6.82
C ALA A 81 16.41 27.03 7.40
N LYS A 82 15.63 27.94 8.01
CA LYS A 82 16.19 29.11 8.71
C LYS A 82 17.05 28.71 9.91
N ALA A 83 16.65 27.69 10.67
CA ALA A 83 17.45 27.17 11.78
C ALA A 83 18.80 26.60 11.31
N CYS A 84 18.81 25.84 10.22
CA CYS A 84 20.04 25.32 9.61
C CYS A 84 20.95 26.45 9.11
N ALA A 85 20.39 27.50 8.50
CA ALA A 85 21.16 28.66 8.06
C ALA A 85 21.75 29.47 9.23
N ALA A 86 21.00 29.62 10.33
CA ALA A 86 21.42 30.37 11.50
C ALA A 86 22.42 29.61 12.39
N GLY A 87 22.36 28.27 12.40
CA GLY A 87 23.24 27.41 13.19
C GLY A 87 23.74 26.20 12.41
N PRO A 88 24.53 26.39 11.34
CA PRO A 88 24.85 25.31 10.39
C PRO A 88 25.68 24.19 10.99
N ARG A 89 26.36 24.42 12.11
CA ARG A 89 27.20 23.40 12.77
C ARG A 89 26.42 22.45 13.69
N ASN A 90 25.14 22.70 13.93
CA ASN A 90 24.33 21.84 14.79
C ASN A 90 23.71 20.70 13.97
N PRO A 91 24.14 19.44 14.18
CA PRO A 91 23.66 18.30 13.39
C PRO A 91 22.16 18.01 13.62
N ILE A 92 21.59 18.40 14.76
CA ILE A 92 20.18 18.15 15.10
C ILE A 92 19.24 18.97 14.20
N TYR A 93 19.64 20.18 13.82
CA TYR A 93 18.83 21.01 12.93
C TYR A 93 18.72 20.38 11.54
N TRP A 94 19.85 19.95 10.99
CA TRP A 94 19.91 19.25 9.71
C TRP A 94 19.17 17.92 9.74
N PHE A 95 19.35 17.13 10.80
CA PHE A 95 18.63 15.86 10.96
C PHE A 95 17.12 16.06 10.96
N ASN A 96 16.60 16.97 11.80
CA ASN A 96 15.17 17.24 11.86
C ASN A 96 14.65 17.87 10.55
N HIS A 97 15.44 18.70 9.87
CA HIS A 97 15.11 19.19 8.53
C HIS A 97 14.96 18.04 7.52
N GLY A 98 15.89 17.08 7.53
CA GLY A 98 15.83 15.87 6.71
C GLY A 98 14.58 15.03 6.98
N VAL A 99 14.22 14.82 8.24
CA VAL A 99 12.99 14.10 8.63
C VAL A 99 11.74 14.76 8.04
N VAL A 100 11.63 16.08 8.14
CA VAL A 100 10.46 16.81 7.61
C VAL A 100 10.46 16.84 6.08
N LEU A 101 11.62 16.99 5.43
CA LEU A 101 11.76 16.91 3.97
C LEU A 101 11.27 15.55 3.45
N GLN A 102 11.71 14.46 4.07
CA GLN A 102 11.29 13.11 3.71
C GLN A 102 9.79 12.93 3.90
N ARG A 103 9.22 13.42 5.02
CA ARG A 103 7.78 13.36 5.26
C ARG A 103 6.97 14.18 4.24
N ALA A 104 7.54 15.25 3.71
CA ALA A 104 6.98 16.07 2.64
C ALA A 104 7.20 15.51 1.23
N GLY A 105 7.82 14.32 1.10
CA GLY A 105 8.10 13.67 -0.20
C GLY A 105 9.30 14.27 -0.95
N ARG A 106 10.08 15.14 -0.31
CA ARG A 106 11.31 15.74 -0.85
C ARG A 106 12.52 14.90 -0.48
N THR A 107 12.51 13.61 -0.85
CA THR A 107 13.49 12.62 -0.37
C THR A 107 14.92 12.93 -0.83
N THR A 108 15.13 13.49 -2.03
CA THR A 108 16.47 13.92 -2.49
C THR A 108 17.06 14.99 -1.57
N ASP A 109 16.28 16.00 -1.21
CA ASP A 109 16.73 17.07 -0.31
C ASP A 109 16.97 16.51 1.10
N ALA A 110 16.18 15.51 1.53
CA ALA A 110 16.38 14.83 2.81
C ALA A 110 17.74 14.12 2.89
N VAL A 111 18.18 13.48 1.81
CA VAL A 111 19.52 12.87 1.69
C VAL A 111 20.61 13.91 1.94
N GLU A 112 20.50 15.09 1.34
CA GLU A 112 21.47 16.18 1.54
C GLU A 112 21.49 16.66 3.00
N ALA A 113 20.31 16.86 3.60
CA ALA A 113 20.19 17.28 5.00
C ALA A 113 20.76 16.25 5.97
N TYR A 114 20.49 14.95 5.78
CA TYR A 114 21.12 13.89 6.58
C TYR A 114 22.64 13.84 6.37
N GLY A 115 23.12 14.08 5.15
CA GLY A 115 24.54 14.23 4.85
C GLY A 115 25.20 15.37 5.65
N GLN A 116 24.53 16.53 5.77
CA GLN A 116 24.99 17.63 6.62
C GLN A 116 24.99 17.27 8.10
N ALA A 117 23.96 16.59 8.59
CA ALA A 117 23.91 16.11 9.98
C ALA A 117 25.09 15.18 10.31
N ILE A 118 25.43 14.27 9.39
CA ILE A 118 26.55 13.34 9.51
C ILE A 118 27.90 14.06 9.36
N HIS A 119 27.99 15.09 8.51
CA HIS A 119 29.21 15.90 8.38
C HIS A 119 29.60 16.54 9.72
N TRP A 120 28.62 17.15 10.41
CA TRP A 120 28.86 17.80 11.71
C TRP A 120 28.93 16.83 12.89
N ASN A 121 28.33 15.64 12.75
CA ASN A 121 28.50 14.55 13.70
C ASN A 121 28.66 13.20 12.98
N PRO A 122 29.91 12.78 12.67
CA PRO A 122 30.17 11.54 11.94
C PRO A 122 29.66 10.27 12.61
N ARG A 123 29.42 10.31 13.93
CA ARG A 123 28.89 9.21 14.76
C ARG A 123 27.38 9.29 14.97
N TYR A 124 26.66 10.15 14.26
CA TYR A 124 25.21 10.28 14.38
C TYR A 124 24.49 9.09 13.71
N ILE A 125 24.30 8.03 14.49
CA ILE A 125 23.71 6.76 14.04
C ILE A 125 22.32 6.98 13.44
N GLU A 126 21.43 7.71 14.12
CA GLU A 126 20.05 7.94 13.67
C GLU A 126 19.99 8.65 12.31
N ALA A 127 20.81 9.69 12.10
CA ALA A 127 20.91 10.37 10.82
C ALA A 127 21.39 9.44 9.70
N ARG A 128 22.33 8.54 10.01
CA ARG A 128 22.85 7.57 9.03
C ARG A 128 21.86 6.46 8.71
N THR A 129 21.10 5.99 9.70
CA THR A 129 19.98 5.06 9.49
C THR A 129 18.91 5.69 8.59
N ASN A 130 18.53 6.95 8.84
CA ASN A 130 17.55 7.66 8.02
C ASN A 130 18.08 7.99 6.61
N LEU A 131 19.38 8.27 6.47
CA LEU A 131 20.03 8.37 5.16
C LEU A 131 19.89 7.07 4.36
N GLY A 132 20.13 5.92 4.99
CA GLY A 132 19.93 4.61 4.35
C GLY A 132 18.47 4.39 3.92
N ASN A 133 17.51 4.76 4.78
CA ASN A 133 16.08 4.68 4.46
C ASN A 133 15.72 5.57 3.25
N ALA A 134 16.24 6.81 3.21
CA ALA A 134 16.00 7.74 2.12
C ALA A 134 16.63 7.24 0.80
N TYR A 135 17.82 6.65 0.83
CA TYR A 135 18.41 6.01 -0.36
C TYR A 135 17.56 4.85 -0.87
N LYS A 136 17.04 4.00 0.03
CA LYS A 136 16.14 2.91 -0.35
C LYS A 136 14.86 3.43 -1.02
N GLU A 137 14.24 4.47 -0.46
CA GLU A 137 13.05 5.12 -1.06
C GLU A 137 13.31 5.68 -2.47
N LEU A 138 14.54 6.09 -2.76
CA LEU A 138 14.99 6.54 -4.07
C LEU A 138 15.44 5.40 -5.01
N GLY A 139 15.33 4.13 -4.58
CA GLY A 139 15.82 2.97 -5.34
C GLY A 139 17.35 2.84 -5.39
N ARG A 140 18.09 3.66 -4.64
CA ARG A 140 19.56 3.65 -4.56
C ARG A 140 20.04 2.58 -3.58
N LEU A 141 19.79 1.32 -3.92
CA LEU A 141 20.01 0.18 -3.02
C LEU A 141 21.46 0.03 -2.56
N SER A 142 22.46 0.25 -3.43
CA SER A 142 23.87 0.17 -3.04
C SER A 142 24.26 1.23 -2.00
N ASP A 143 23.74 2.46 -2.16
CA ASP A 143 23.99 3.53 -1.20
C ASP A 143 23.29 3.28 0.14
N ALA A 144 22.08 2.70 0.10
CA ALA A 144 21.35 2.30 1.30
C ALA A 144 22.11 1.22 2.09
N GLN A 145 22.60 0.20 1.40
CA GLN A 145 23.44 -0.86 1.98
C GLN A 145 24.67 -0.26 2.67
N ALA A 146 25.44 0.58 1.97
CA ALA A 146 26.63 1.21 2.53
C ALA A 146 26.32 2.06 3.78
N ALA A 147 25.19 2.77 3.79
CA ALA A 147 24.77 3.55 4.95
C ALA A 147 24.48 2.66 6.17
N TYR A 148 23.78 1.53 6.00
CA TYR A 148 23.51 0.59 7.09
C TYR A 148 24.75 -0.15 7.58
N GLU A 149 25.66 -0.56 6.69
CA GLU A 149 26.95 -1.16 7.07
C GLU A 149 27.80 -0.20 7.91
N GLN A 150 27.75 1.10 7.61
CA GLN A 150 28.41 2.12 8.43
C GLN A 150 27.75 2.29 9.80
N VAL A 151 26.41 2.16 9.90
CA VAL A 151 25.72 2.09 11.20
C VAL A 151 26.21 0.89 12.00
N LEU A 152 26.33 -0.28 11.37
CA LEU A 152 26.81 -1.51 12.00
C LEU A 152 28.30 -1.45 12.37
N THR A 153 29.10 -0.68 11.65
CA THR A 153 30.50 -0.39 12.02
C THR A 153 30.58 0.44 13.31
N LEU A 154 29.67 1.41 13.48
CA LEU A 154 29.61 2.26 14.67
C LEU A 154 28.92 1.57 15.86
N ASN A 155 27.96 0.69 15.58
CA ASN A 155 27.20 -0.08 16.55
C ASN A 155 26.82 -1.46 15.98
N PRO A 156 27.66 -2.49 16.20
CA PRO A 156 27.44 -3.84 15.67
C PRO A 156 26.15 -4.53 16.16
N ASP A 157 25.61 -4.08 17.30
CA ASP A 157 24.44 -4.67 17.96
C ASP A 157 23.13 -3.90 17.67
N HIS A 158 23.11 -3.07 16.62
CA HIS A 158 21.92 -2.35 16.20
C HIS A 158 20.95 -3.25 15.42
N ALA A 159 19.96 -3.82 16.11
CA ALA A 159 19.00 -4.77 15.53
C ALA A 159 18.24 -4.21 14.31
N GLU A 160 17.77 -2.97 14.37
CA GLU A 160 17.02 -2.33 13.28
C GLU A 160 17.88 -2.11 12.03
N ALA A 161 19.19 -1.84 12.18
CA ALA A 161 20.11 -1.71 11.05
C ALA A 161 20.35 -3.05 10.36
N HIS A 162 20.45 -4.15 11.12
CA HIS A 162 20.49 -5.51 10.56
C HIS A 162 19.19 -5.85 9.81
N ASN A 163 18.02 -5.51 10.36
CA ASN A 163 16.74 -5.69 9.65
C ASN A 163 16.71 -4.89 8.33
N ASN A 164 17.07 -3.61 8.38
CA ASN A 164 17.03 -2.75 7.19
C ASN A 164 18.05 -3.17 6.12
N LEU A 165 19.24 -3.62 6.54
CA LEU A 165 20.22 -4.22 5.64
C LEU A 165 19.65 -5.48 4.98
N GLY A 166 18.99 -6.35 5.75
CA GLY A 166 18.30 -7.53 5.23
C GLY A 166 17.25 -7.18 4.17
N VAL A 167 16.49 -6.09 4.36
CA VAL A 167 15.50 -5.62 3.37
C VAL A 167 16.17 -5.22 2.06
N VAL A 168 17.25 -4.44 2.13
CA VAL A 168 18.00 -4.01 0.93
C VAL A 168 18.63 -5.20 0.21
N LEU A 169 19.23 -6.12 0.94
CA LEU A 169 19.83 -7.35 0.38
C LEU A 169 18.77 -8.21 -0.32
N LYS A 170 17.57 -8.34 0.26
CA LYS A 170 16.45 -9.03 -0.37
C LYS A 170 16.03 -8.35 -1.68
N GLU A 171 15.91 -7.02 -1.69
CA GLU A 171 15.55 -6.26 -2.90
C GLU A 171 16.60 -6.37 -4.02
N GLN A 172 17.87 -6.60 -3.65
CA GLN A 172 18.98 -6.92 -4.54
C GLN A 172 19.03 -8.41 -4.96
N GLY A 173 18.12 -9.27 -4.48
CA GLY A 173 18.11 -10.71 -4.79
C GLY A 173 19.08 -11.56 -3.96
N ARG A 174 19.82 -10.97 -3.01
CA ARG A 174 20.81 -11.65 -2.14
C ARG A 174 20.13 -12.30 -0.94
N LEU A 175 19.30 -13.30 -1.21
CA LEU A 175 18.40 -13.92 -0.23
C LEU A 175 19.12 -14.53 0.98
N ASP A 176 20.25 -15.21 0.78
CA ASP A 176 20.99 -15.83 1.90
C ASP A 176 21.56 -14.80 2.87
N GLU A 177 22.12 -13.71 2.34
CA GLU A 177 22.68 -12.62 3.15
C GLU A 177 21.57 -11.81 3.84
N ALA A 178 20.42 -11.66 3.18
CA ALA A 178 19.23 -11.10 3.79
C ALA A 178 18.76 -11.93 4.98
N ALA A 179 18.64 -13.26 4.80
CA ALA A 179 18.25 -14.17 5.86
C ALA A 179 19.20 -14.09 7.06
N GLU A 180 20.51 -14.02 6.82
CA GLU A 180 21.50 -13.90 7.91
C GLU A 180 21.38 -12.56 8.66
N SER A 181 21.19 -11.47 7.94
CA SER A 181 20.96 -10.15 8.54
C SER A 181 19.71 -10.15 9.43
N TYR A 182 18.60 -10.75 8.97
CA TYR A 182 17.40 -10.89 9.81
C TYR A 182 17.61 -11.78 11.03
N ARG A 183 18.33 -12.90 10.90
CA ARG A 183 18.67 -13.75 12.05
C ARG A 183 19.49 -12.99 13.08
N ARG A 184 20.43 -12.14 12.66
CA ARG A 184 21.19 -11.28 13.56
C ARG A 184 20.29 -10.26 14.26
N ALA A 185 19.37 -9.61 13.54
CA ALA A 185 18.39 -8.70 14.13
C ALA A 185 17.52 -9.41 15.19
N ILE A 186 17.06 -10.64 14.91
CA ILE A 186 16.27 -11.47 15.82
C ILE A 186 17.09 -11.90 17.04
N ALA A 187 18.36 -12.28 16.86
CA ALA A 187 19.23 -12.67 17.96
C ALA A 187 19.47 -11.51 18.95
N LEU A 188 19.64 -10.29 18.42
CA LEU A 188 19.81 -9.07 19.21
C LEU A 188 18.50 -8.64 19.88
N LYS A 189 17.36 -8.82 19.19
CA LYS A 189 16.03 -8.44 19.66
C LYS A 189 15.01 -9.56 19.36
N PRO A 190 14.87 -10.55 20.25
CA PRO A 190 13.97 -11.70 20.03
C PRO A 190 12.48 -11.33 19.87
N THR A 191 12.09 -10.12 20.29
CA THR A 191 10.75 -9.54 20.15
C THR A 191 10.59 -8.68 18.88
N HIS A 192 11.51 -8.75 17.92
CA HIS A 192 11.42 -8.01 16.66
C HIS A 192 10.49 -8.72 15.66
N ALA A 193 9.17 -8.51 15.79
CA ALA A 193 8.18 -9.17 14.95
C ALA A 193 8.35 -8.90 13.44
N GLU A 194 8.76 -7.68 13.05
CA GLU A 194 9.02 -7.35 11.66
C GLU A 194 10.18 -8.19 11.07
N ALA A 195 11.30 -8.32 11.79
CA ALA A 195 12.42 -9.14 11.34
C ALA A 195 12.04 -10.63 11.24
N GLN A 196 11.17 -11.13 12.15
CA GLN A 196 10.61 -12.48 12.04
C GLN A 196 9.77 -12.65 10.77
N ASN A 197 8.87 -11.70 10.47
CA ASN A 197 8.08 -11.71 9.24
C ASN A 197 8.99 -11.65 7.99
N ASN A 198 9.99 -10.77 7.98
CA ASN A 198 10.87 -10.59 6.84
C ASN A 198 11.75 -11.82 6.59
N LEU A 199 12.25 -12.47 7.66
CA LEU A 199 12.93 -13.75 7.57
C LEU A 199 12.00 -14.83 7.00
N GLY A 200 10.74 -14.90 7.48
CA GLY A 200 9.74 -15.83 6.98
C GLY A 200 9.49 -15.67 5.48
N LEU A 201 9.39 -14.44 4.99
CA LEU A 201 9.24 -14.15 3.55
C LEU A 201 10.43 -14.65 2.73
N VAL A 202 11.65 -14.38 3.16
CA VAL A 202 12.86 -14.86 2.46
C VAL A 202 12.92 -16.39 2.46
N LEU A 203 12.63 -17.03 3.60
CA LEU A 203 12.61 -18.49 3.68
C LEU A 203 11.53 -19.10 2.78
N LEU A 204 10.38 -18.44 2.65
CA LEU A 204 9.32 -18.85 1.73
C LEU A 204 9.81 -18.78 0.27
N GLU A 205 10.43 -17.68 -0.13
CA GLU A 205 11.04 -17.51 -1.47
C GLU A 205 12.15 -18.55 -1.75
N GLN A 206 12.88 -18.99 -0.72
CA GLN A 206 13.87 -20.07 -0.80
C GLN A 206 13.25 -21.49 -0.79
N GLY A 207 11.93 -21.63 -0.70
CA GLY A 207 11.24 -22.92 -0.61
C GLY A 207 11.34 -23.61 0.76
N ARG A 208 11.89 -22.94 1.78
CA ARG A 208 12.01 -23.44 3.17
C ARG A 208 10.72 -23.21 3.95
N LEU A 209 9.66 -23.86 3.48
CA LEU A 209 8.29 -23.59 3.87
C LEU A 209 8.02 -23.74 5.39
N ASP A 210 8.52 -24.82 6.00
CA ASP A 210 8.33 -25.10 7.42
C ASP A 210 8.98 -24.05 8.30
N ASP A 211 10.14 -23.54 7.88
CA ASP A 211 10.86 -22.51 8.61
C ASP A 211 10.14 -21.16 8.47
N ALA A 212 9.63 -20.86 7.27
CA ALA A 212 8.83 -19.68 7.00
C ALA A 212 7.56 -19.61 7.87
N ILE A 213 6.81 -20.71 7.93
CA ILE A 213 5.60 -20.84 8.78
C ILE A 213 5.94 -20.54 10.24
N ARG A 214 7.00 -21.15 10.79
CA ARG A 214 7.43 -20.90 12.18
C ARG A 214 7.80 -19.43 12.42
N CYS A 215 8.45 -18.78 11.46
CA CYS A 215 8.77 -17.36 11.54
C CYS A 215 7.51 -16.48 11.60
N PHE A 216 6.52 -16.72 10.74
CA PHE A 216 5.27 -15.98 10.76
C PHE A 216 4.47 -16.22 12.05
N GLU A 217 4.37 -17.48 12.50
CA GLU A 217 3.75 -17.82 13.78
C GLU A 217 4.44 -17.11 14.94
N ARG A 218 5.79 -17.03 14.93
CA ARG A 218 6.53 -16.30 15.96
C ARG A 218 6.25 -14.79 15.91
N ALA A 219 6.15 -14.21 14.71
CA ALA A 219 5.77 -12.80 14.57
C ALA A 219 4.37 -12.53 15.17
N LEU A 220 3.42 -13.44 14.97
CA LEU A 220 2.07 -13.37 15.52
C LEU A 220 2.00 -13.62 17.03
N GLN A 221 2.89 -14.44 17.59
CA GLN A 221 3.03 -14.59 19.04
C GLN A 221 3.54 -13.31 19.70
N ILE A 222 4.43 -12.57 19.03
CA ILE A 222 4.99 -11.31 19.55
C ILE A 222 3.97 -10.18 19.41
N VAL A 223 3.33 -10.07 18.25
CA VAL A 223 2.29 -9.07 17.96
C VAL A 223 1.03 -9.80 17.45
N PRO A 224 0.10 -10.14 18.37
CA PRO A 224 -1.20 -10.68 17.97
C PRO A 224 -1.91 -9.76 16.99
N GLY A 225 -2.45 -10.30 15.91
CA GLY A 225 -3.12 -9.52 14.86
C GLY A 225 -2.17 -8.77 13.90
N TYR A 226 -0.89 -9.14 13.84
CA TYR A 226 0.04 -8.59 12.85
C TYR A 226 -0.39 -8.97 11.42
N GLY A 227 -1.19 -8.11 10.79
CA GLY A 227 -1.89 -8.39 9.52
C GLY A 227 -0.98 -8.83 8.36
N THR A 228 0.22 -8.24 8.23
CA THR A 228 1.19 -8.67 7.21
C THR A 228 1.65 -10.11 7.43
N ALA A 229 1.95 -10.49 8.69
CA ALA A 229 2.36 -11.84 9.02
C ALA A 229 1.21 -12.85 8.85
N LEU A 230 -0.03 -12.48 9.20
CA LEU A 230 -1.22 -13.31 8.93
C LEU A 230 -1.38 -13.58 7.43
N TYR A 231 -1.29 -12.53 6.60
CA TYR A 231 -1.41 -12.67 5.15
C TYR A 231 -0.33 -13.61 4.59
N ASN A 232 0.93 -13.39 4.98
CA ASN A 232 2.05 -14.21 4.51
C ASN A 232 1.96 -15.67 5.00
N LEU A 233 1.48 -15.88 6.22
CA LEU A 233 1.19 -17.22 6.73
C LEU A 233 0.09 -17.90 5.92
N GLY A 234 -0.94 -17.16 5.49
CA GLY A 234 -1.97 -17.65 4.58
C GLY A 234 -1.39 -18.14 3.24
N ILE A 235 -0.49 -17.35 2.62
CA ILE A 235 0.22 -17.75 1.40
C ILE A 235 1.08 -19.00 1.64
N ALA A 236 1.80 -19.06 2.77
CA ALA A 236 2.59 -20.24 3.12
C ALA A 236 1.72 -21.49 3.27
N TRP A 237 0.54 -21.39 3.89
CA TRP A 237 -0.39 -22.52 3.97
C TRP A 237 -0.97 -22.94 2.61
N ILE A 238 -1.18 -22.01 1.67
CA ILE A 238 -1.50 -22.36 0.27
C ILE A 238 -0.36 -23.19 -0.32
N TRP A 239 0.90 -22.77 -0.14
CA TRP A 239 2.05 -23.49 -0.69
C TRP A 239 2.27 -24.85 -0.04
N ARG A 240 1.81 -25.01 1.21
CA ARG A 240 1.75 -26.29 1.94
C ARG A 240 0.55 -27.14 1.55
N GLU A 241 -0.35 -26.62 0.71
CA GLU A 241 -1.61 -27.25 0.32
C GLU A 241 -2.58 -27.49 1.51
N ASP A 242 -2.44 -26.74 2.61
CA ASP A 242 -3.36 -26.74 3.76
C ASP A 242 -4.36 -25.57 3.61
N ILE A 243 -5.31 -25.75 2.69
CA ILE A 243 -6.32 -24.73 2.35
C ILE A 243 -7.15 -24.28 3.57
N PRO A 244 -7.60 -25.16 4.49
CA PRO A 244 -8.33 -24.73 5.67
C PRO A 244 -7.53 -23.78 6.57
N ARG A 245 -6.22 -23.99 6.75
CA ARG A 245 -5.38 -23.03 7.49
C ARG A 245 -5.20 -21.73 6.74
N ALA A 246 -4.97 -21.78 5.43
CA ALA A 246 -4.84 -20.59 4.61
C ALA A 246 -6.08 -19.68 4.71
N LEU A 247 -7.28 -20.25 4.56
CA LEU A 247 -8.55 -19.52 4.65
C LEU A 247 -8.75 -18.87 6.01
N ARG A 248 -8.37 -19.53 7.11
CA ARG A 248 -8.43 -18.92 8.45
C ARG A 248 -7.53 -17.69 8.56
N CYS A 249 -6.28 -17.78 8.07
CA CYS A 249 -5.36 -16.64 8.08
C CYS A 249 -5.91 -15.44 7.28
N PHE A 250 -6.49 -15.68 6.10
CA PHE A 250 -7.08 -14.60 5.30
C PHE A 250 -8.36 -14.02 5.93
N ALA A 251 -9.20 -14.85 6.52
CA ALA A 251 -10.38 -14.40 7.26
C ALA A 251 -10.00 -13.52 8.46
N GLU A 252 -8.99 -13.92 9.25
CA GLU A 252 -8.45 -13.11 10.35
C GLU A 252 -7.84 -11.80 9.83
N THR A 253 -7.12 -11.83 8.70
CA THR A 253 -6.58 -10.63 8.06
C THR A 253 -7.70 -9.65 7.67
N ALA A 254 -8.76 -10.15 7.04
CA ALA A 254 -9.89 -9.33 6.62
C ALA A 254 -10.66 -8.77 7.81
N GLN A 255 -10.88 -9.57 8.87
CA GLN A 255 -11.51 -9.14 10.10
C GLN A 255 -10.73 -8.02 10.79
N ALA A 256 -9.40 -8.15 10.88
CA ALA A 256 -8.54 -7.15 11.50
C ALA A 256 -8.58 -5.80 10.74
N LYS A 257 -8.69 -5.84 9.40
CA LYS A 257 -8.78 -4.64 8.55
C LYS A 257 -10.16 -3.99 8.56
N HIS A 258 -11.23 -4.78 8.51
CA HIS A 258 -12.57 -4.31 8.12
C HIS A 258 -13.62 -4.45 9.22
N ALA A 259 -13.28 -5.05 10.35
CA ALA A 259 -14.21 -5.29 11.46
C ALA A 259 -13.64 -4.89 12.82
N HIS A 260 -12.79 -3.85 12.85
CA HIS A 260 -12.21 -3.29 14.07
C HIS A 260 -13.20 -2.43 14.89
N GLY A 261 -14.44 -2.23 14.41
CA GLY A 261 -15.51 -1.51 15.12
C GLY A 261 -15.27 -0.01 15.33
N ARG A 262 -14.25 0.57 14.66
CA ARG A 262 -13.95 2.00 14.73
C ARG A 262 -14.62 2.68 13.54
N PRO A 263 -15.25 3.85 13.71
CA PRO A 263 -15.76 4.62 12.59
C PRO A 263 -14.64 4.95 11.61
N VAL A 264 -14.98 4.99 10.32
CA VAL A 264 -14.03 5.43 9.30
C VAL A 264 -13.69 6.90 9.51
N ALA A 265 -12.40 7.19 9.64
CA ALA A 265 -11.88 8.56 9.80
C ALA A 265 -11.66 9.28 8.45
N GLU A 266 -11.82 8.57 7.34
CA GLU A 266 -11.66 9.12 5.99
C GLU A 266 -12.79 10.09 5.69
N THR A 267 -12.43 11.32 5.35
CA THR A 267 -13.38 12.37 4.95
C THR A 267 -13.46 12.54 3.43
N THR A 268 -12.69 11.74 2.69
CA THR A 268 -12.71 11.70 1.22
C THR A 268 -13.07 10.30 0.79
N VAL A 269 -14.14 10.16 0.01
CA VAL A 269 -14.62 8.87 -0.50
C VAL A 269 -14.65 8.90 -2.03
N PHE A 270 -14.91 7.75 -2.65
CA PHE A 270 -15.03 7.64 -4.10
C PHE A 270 -16.50 7.54 -4.53
N ARG A 271 -16.90 8.28 -5.58
CA ARG A 271 -18.26 8.23 -6.15
C ARG A 271 -18.64 6.82 -6.59
N SER A 272 -17.74 6.19 -7.35
CA SER A 272 -17.84 4.79 -7.77
C SER A 272 -18.07 3.84 -6.59
N ARG A 273 -17.40 4.10 -5.46
CA ARG A 273 -17.57 3.32 -4.24
C ARG A 273 -18.96 3.47 -3.62
N LEU A 274 -19.44 4.70 -3.47
CA LEU A 274 -20.78 4.95 -2.93
C LEU A 274 -21.86 4.31 -3.80
N LYS A 275 -21.79 4.52 -5.12
CA LYS A 275 -22.72 3.92 -6.11
C LYS A 275 -22.69 2.39 -6.02
N HIS A 276 -21.49 1.79 -5.98
CA HIS A 276 -21.33 0.35 -5.84
C HIS A 276 -21.99 -0.19 -4.57
N ASP A 277 -21.70 0.40 -3.41
CA ASP A 277 -22.18 -0.12 -2.14
C ASP A 277 -23.70 0.07 -1.98
N ALA A 278 -24.27 1.16 -2.50
CA ALA A 278 -25.72 1.36 -2.57
C ALA A 278 -26.39 0.23 -3.38
N GLU A 279 -25.93 0.03 -4.62
CA GLU A 279 -26.46 -1.03 -5.50
C GLU A 279 -26.24 -2.45 -4.92
N GLN A 280 -25.11 -2.68 -4.25
CA GLN A 280 -24.83 -3.97 -3.62
C GLN A 280 -25.78 -4.26 -2.46
N LEU A 281 -26.06 -3.27 -1.60
CA LEU A 281 -27.00 -3.44 -0.50
C LEU A 281 -28.42 -3.67 -1.01
N GLU A 282 -28.82 -2.95 -2.07
CA GLU A 282 -30.12 -3.17 -2.71
C GLU A 282 -30.22 -4.59 -3.26
N TYR A 283 -29.21 -5.05 -4.01
CA TYR A 283 -29.16 -6.43 -4.50
C TYR A 283 -29.28 -7.47 -3.38
N LEU A 284 -28.57 -7.26 -2.26
CA LEU A 284 -28.62 -8.16 -1.11
C LEU A 284 -29.99 -8.17 -0.43
N ARG A 285 -30.63 -7.01 -0.32
CA ARG A 285 -31.96 -6.84 0.27
C ARG A 285 -33.03 -7.52 -0.60
N GLU A 286 -33.03 -7.25 -1.90
CA GLU A 286 -33.94 -7.88 -2.87
C GLU A 286 -33.75 -9.41 -2.93
N SER A 287 -32.52 -9.89 -2.69
CA SER A 287 -32.19 -11.32 -2.64
C SER A 287 -32.49 -11.97 -1.28
N GLY A 288 -32.97 -11.22 -0.28
CA GLY A 288 -33.24 -11.72 1.07
C GLY A 288 -31.98 -12.13 1.86
N LEU A 289 -30.81 -11.65 1.46
CA LEU A 289 -29.51 -11.95 2.09
C LEU A 289 -29.11 -10.93 3.17
N LEU A 290 -29.91 -9.86 3.32
CA LEU A 290 -29.69 -8.78 4.27
C LEU A 290 -31.00 -8.42 4.96
N GLY A 291 -30.97 -8.26 6.28
CA GLY A 291 -32.13 -7.88 7.07
C GLY A 291 -32.41 -6.38 7.07
N ASP A 292 -33.59 -6.01 7.56
CA ASP A 292 -34.09 -4.62 7.59
C ASP A 292 -33.23 -3.68 8.45
N GLU A 293 -32.37 -4.21 9.34
CA GLU A 293 -31.46 -3.42 10.15
C GLU A 293 -30.43 -2.61 9.32
N TRP A 294 -30.24 -2.97 8.05
CA TRP A 294 -29.34 -2.26 7.13
C TRP A 294 -30.02 -1.22 6.25
N ASN A 295 -31.36 -1.12 6.28
CA ASN A 295 -32.12 -0.14 5.50
C ASN A 295 -31.65 1.31 5.74
N PRO A 296 -31.38 1.76 6.99
CA PRO A 296 -30.88 3.12 7.21
C PRO A 296 -29.53 3.40 6.53
N TYR A 297 -28.65 2.39 6.44
CA TYR A 297 -27.35 2.53 5.80
C TYR A 297 -27.49 2.61 4.28
N HIS A 298 -28.34 1.76 3.69
CA HIS A 298 -28.66 1.82 2.27
C HIS A 298 -29.29 3.17 1.89
N GLU A 299 -30.31 3.64 2.62
CA GLU A 299 -30.95 4.94 2.39
C GLU A 299 -29.98 6.12 2.52
N ALA A 300 -29.00 6.03 3.44
CA ALA A 300 -27.96 7.03 3.58
C ALA A 300 -27.04 7.08 2.36
N LEU A 301 -26.59 5.92 1.85
CA LEU A 301 -25.77 5.84 0.64
C LEU A 301 -26.52 6.34 -0.59
N THR A 302 -27.79 5.96 -0.76
CA THR A 302 -28.61 6.36 -1.90
C THR A 302 -28.84 7.87 -1.94
N ARG A 303 -29.25 8.48 -0.82
CA ARG A 303 -29.40 9.95 -0.71
C ARG A 303 -28.09 10.69 -1.00
N LEU A 304 -26.97 10.13 -0.55
CA LEU A 304 -25.67 10.71 -0.81
C LEU A 304 -25.28 10.63 -2.29
N CYS A 305 -25.55 9.49 -2.95
CA CYS A 305 -25.34 9.34 -4.39
C CYS A 305 -26.17 10.36 -5.16
N GLU A 306 -27.47 10.46 -4.88
CA GLU A 306 -28.37 11.44 -5.50
C GLU A 306 -27.86 12.87 -5.31
N LYS A 307 -27.51 13.26 -4.08
CA LYS A 307 -26.96 14.59 -3.78
C LYS A 307 -25.71 14.88 -4.62
N LEU A 308 -24.81 13.90 -4.74
CA LEU A 308 -23.57 14.04 -5.48
C LEU A 308 -23.80 14.11 -7.00
N GLU A 309 -24.80 13.43 -7.54
CA GLU A 309 -25.21 13.52 -8.94
C GLU A 309 -25.82 14.90 -9.26
N HIS A 310 -26.73 15.41 -8.43
CA HIS A 310 -27.34 16.73 -8.62
C HIS A 310 -26.33 17.89 -8.49
N SER A 311 -25.29 17.71 -7.66
CA SER A 311 -24.19 18.68 -7.53
C SER A 311 -23.22 18.69 -8.72
N ALA A 312 -23.24 17.62 -9.54
CA ALA A 312 -22.43 17.49 -10.74
C ALA A 312 -23.22 18.03 -11.94
N THR A 313 -23.57 19.33 -11.92
CA THR A 313 -24.07 19.99 -13.12
C THR A 313 -22.93 20.05 -14.15
N ASP A 314 -23.08 19.22 -15.18
CA ASP A 314 -22.32 19.11 -16.42
C ASP A 314 -20.96 18.37 -16.41
N ALA A 315 -20.92 17.37 -17.30
CA ALA A 315 -19.77 16.71 -17.90
C ALA A 315 -19.09 15.57 -17.10
N THR A 316 -18.61 14.62 -17.90
CA THR A 316 -17.71 13.49 -17.69
C THR A 316 -16.35 13.84 -17.04
N GLY A 317 -16.26 14.96 -16.31
CA GLY A 317 -15.07 15.51 -15.68
C GLY A 317 -15.15 15.69 -14.16
N SER A 318 -16.22 15.23 -13.48
CA SER A 318 -16.26 15.27 -12.01
C SER A 318 -15.28 14.26 -11.38
N SER A 319 -14.44 14.76 -10.47
CA SER A 319 -13.47 13.96 -9.70
C SER A 319 -14.17 12.76 -9.06
N ASN A 320 -13.57 11.56 -9.17
CA ASN A 320 -14.11 10.37 -8.52
C ASN A 320 -13.94 10.50 -7.01
N ARG A 321 -12.83 11.09 -6.57
CA ARG A 321 -12.63 11.50 -5.18
C ARG A 321 -13.46 12.71 -4.81
N VAL A 322 -14.23 12.57 -3.74
CA VAL A 322 -15.12 13.61 -3.24
C VAL A 322 -14.92 13.79 -1.74
N PRO A 323 -14.60 15.02 -1.27
CA PRO A 323 -14.61 15.33 0.15
C PRO A 323 -16.05 15.42 0.64
N LEU A 324 -16.32 14.82 1.79
CA LEU A 324 -17.63 14.83 2.43
C LEU A 324 -17.59 15.65 3.72
N SER A 325 -18.69 16.37 3.97
CA SER A 325 -18.87 17.05 5.23
C SER A 325 -19.04 16.04 6.38
N PRO A 326 -18.71 16.39 7.63
CA PRO A 326 -18.97 15.51 8.77
C PRO A 326 -20.44 15.06 8.86
N ALA A 327 -21.39 15.92 8.47
CA ALA A 327 -22.81 15.61 8.45
C ALA A 327 -23.18 14.56 7.39
N ASP A 328 -22.51 14.58 6.23
CA ASP A 328 -22.70 13.58 5.17
C ASP A 328 -22.01 12.25 5.49
N MET A 329 -20.87 12.28 6.21
CA MET A 329 -20.15 11.08 6.63
C MET A 329 -20.83 10.34 7.77
N GLN A 330 -21.41 11.06 8.73
CA GLN A 330 -21.94 10.49 9.98
C GLN A 330 -22.93 9.31 9.77
N PRO A 331 -23.90 9.38 8.84
CA PRO A 331 -24.85 8.28 8.60
C PRO A 331 -24.22 7.00 8.05
N ILE A 332 -23.08 7.09 7.35
CA ILE A 332 -22.42 5.95 6.72
C ILE A 332 -21.20 5.44 7.49
N ALA A 333 -20.58 6.28 8.33
CA ALA A 333 -19.26 6.04 8.94
C ALA A 333 -19.14 4.75 9.77
N ALA A 334 -20.22 4.28 10.37
CA ALA A 334 -20.23 3.06 11.20
C ALA A 334 -20.19 1.76 10.38
N SER A 335 -20.58 1.82 9.10
CA SER A 335 -20.72 0.67 8.20
C SER A 335 -19.83 0.78 6.97
N TYR A 336 -19.39 1.98 6.62
CA TYR A 336 -18.46 2.23 5.54
C TYR A 336 -17.19 1.41 5.76
N ASN A 337 -16.71 0.75 4.70
CA ASN A 337 -15.58 -0.16 4.72
C ASN A 337 -15.72 -1.44 5.60
N ARG A 338 -16.91 -1.77 6.13
CA ARG A 338 -17.12 -3.03 6.87
C ARG A 338 -17.48 -4.21 5.98
N LEU A 339 -17.13 -5.42 6.43
CA LEU A 339 -17.69 -6.66 5.91
C LEU A 339 -19.07 -6.86 6.54
N ILE A 340 -20.11 -6.84 5.71
CA ILE A 340 -21.53 -6.96 6.12
C ILE A 340 -22.04 -8.37 5.82
N HIS A 341 -21.89 -8.80 4.58
CA HIS A 341 -22.24 -10.13 4.11
C HIS A 341 -21.08 -10.73 3.31
N ILE A 342 -20.79 -12.00 3.53
CA ILE A 342 -19.86 -12.81 2.73
C ILE A 342 -20.62 -14.08 2.35
N ALA A 343 -20.82 -14.27 1.05
CA ALA A 343 -21.54 -15.44 0.56
C ALA A 343 -20.65 -16.70 0.62
N PRO A 344 -21.23 -17.90 0.82
CA PRO A 344 -20.47 -19.13 0.73
C PRO A 344 -19.95 -19.34 -0.70
N CYS A 345 -18.75 -19.91 -0.81
CA CYS A 345 -18.12 -20.19 -2.09
C CYS A 345 -17.27 -21.47 -1.96
N GLU A 346 -17.98 -22.56 -1.67
CA GLU A 346 -17.40 -23.87 -1.40
C GLU A 346 -16.79 -24.50 -2.65
N ALA A 347 -15.75 -25.31 -2.41
CA ALA A 347 -15.10 -26.13 -3.42
C ALA A 347 -16.09 -27.10 -4.08
N ILE A 348 -15.74 -27.58 -5.27
CA ILE A 348 -16.53 -28.53 -6.05
C ILE A 348 -15.78 -29.86 -6.09
N GLU A 349 -16.44 -30.95 -5.69
CA GLU A 349 -15.82 -32.28 -5.62
C GLU A 349 -15.34 -32.80 -6.98
N GLY A 350 -16.08 -32.49 -8.06
CA GLY A 350 -15.74 -32.89 -9.44
C GLY A 350 -14.66 -32.04 -10.12
N GLY A 351 -14.10 -31.05 -9.42
CA GLY A 351 -13.19 -30.07 -10.00
C GLY A 351 -13.89 -28.76 -10.39
N ALA A 352 -13.12 -27.67 -10.42
CA ALA A 352 -13.61 -26.35 -10.78
C ALA A 352 -13.34 -25.99 -12.25
N LEU A 353 -12.28 -26.53 -12.84
CA LEU A 353 -11.99 -26.37 -14.27
C LEU A 353 -12.89 -27.24 -15.14
N ASP A 354 -13.16 -26.79 -16.36
CA ASP A 354 -13.91 -27.57 -17.33
C ASP A 354 -13.16 -28.87 -17.70
N ALA A 355 -13.88 -29.98 -17.68
CA ALA A 355 -13.31 -31.31 -17.87
C ALA A 355 -12.81 -31.53 -19.31
N ASP A 356 -13.42 -30.87 -20.28
CA ASP A 356 -13.15 -31.03 -21.71
C ASP A 356 -12.01 -30.13 -22.21
N LEU A 357 -11.34 -29.39 -21.32
CA LEU A 357 -10.17 -28.59 -21.68
C LEU A 357 -9.05 -29.44 -22.28
N ASP A 358 -8.65 -29.08 -23.50
CA ASP A 358 -7.45 -29.64 -24.14
C ASP A 358 -6.19 -28.93 -23.60
N SER A 359 -5.68 -29.45 -22.47
CA SER A 359 -4.45 -28.93 -21.84
C SER A 359 -3.27 -28.94 -22.80
N ALA A 360 -3.10 -29.99 -23.59
CA ALA A 360 -1.95 -30.13 -24.46
C ALA A 360 -1.94 -29.04 -25.54
N ALA A 361 -3.11 -28.76 -26.14
CA ALA A 361 -3.25 -27.69 -27.11
C ALA A 361 -3.05 -26.30 -26.49
N VAL A 362 -3.57 -26.05 -25.28
CA VAL A 362 -3.36 -24.78 -24.56
C VAL A 362 -1.88 -24.53 -24.29
N GLU A 363 -1.17 -25.51 -23.71
CA GLU A 363 0.26 -25.40 -23.41
C GLU A 363 1.09 -25.25 -24.68
N ALA A 364 0.73 -25.97 -25.76
CA ALA A 364 1.40 -25.84 -27.05
C ALA A 364 1.25 -24.42 -27.63
N ARG A 365 0.06 -23.81 -27.54
CA ARG A 365 -0.15 -22.42 -27.99
C ARG A 365 0.66 -21.43 -27.17
N TYR A 366 0.66 -21.57 -25.84
CA TYR A 366 1.42 -20.69 -24.94
C TYR A 366 2.91 -20.69 -25.30
N LEU A 367 3.50 -21.89 -25.42
CA LEU A 367 4.93 -22.07 -25.71
C LEU A 367 5.31 -21.80 -27.18
N ALA A 368 4.34 -21.66 -28.07
CA ALA A 368 4.58 -21.29 -29.47
C ALA A 368 4.78 -19.78 -29.67
N THR A 369 4.51 -18.97 -28.65
CA THR A 369 4.68 -17.51 -28.67
C THR A 369 5.89 -17.10 -27.84
N ASN A 370 6.59 -16.05 -28.27
CA ASN A 370 7.67 -15.43 -27.49
C ASN A 370 7.58 -13.90 -27.64
N PRO A 371 7.22 -13.15 -26.59
CA PRO A 371 6.91 -13.63 -25.24
C PRO A 371 5.58 -14.41 -25.16
N GLU A 372 5.42 -15.24 -24.13
CA GLU A 372 4.33 -16.20 -24.01
C GLU A 372 2.98 -15.54 -23.67
N VAL A 373 1.98 -15.73 -24.54
CA VAL A 373 0.60 -15.28 -24.36
C VAL A 373 -0.36 -16.30 -24.99
N THR A 374 -1.39 -16.71 -24.26
CA THR A 374 -2.50 -17.51 -24.78
C THR A 374 -3.81 -17.16 -24.10
N TYR A 375 -4.92 -17.72 -24.60
CA TYR A 375 -6.19 -17.70 -23.91
C TYR A 375 -6.88 -19.07 -23.96
N ILE A 376 -7.81 -19.26 -23.02
CA ILE A 376 -8.61 -20.46 -22.79
C ILE A 376 -10.07 -20.01 -22.76
N ASP A 377 -10.88 -20.48 -23.71
CA ASP A 377 -12.33 -20.30 -23.66
C ASP A 377 -12.97 -21.42 -22.85
N GLY A 378 -13.98 -21.09 -22.04
CA GLY A 378 -14.66 -22.08 -21.21
C GLY A 378 -13.78 -22.63 -20.09
N LEU A 379 -13.04 -21.76 -19.38
CA LEU A 379 -12.07 -22.19 -18.36
C LEU A 379 -12.73 -23.01 -17.24
N LEU A 380 -13.81 -22.49 -16.67
CA LEU A 380 -14.47 -23.05 -15.51
C LEU A 380 -15.65 -23.91 -15.93
N ALA A 381 -15.91 -24.99 -15.19
CA ALA A 381 -17.18 -25.68 -15.27
C ALA A 381 -18.34 -24.72 -14.92
N ASP A 382 -19.51 -24.92 -15.52
CA ASP A 382 -20.66 -24.03 -15.35
C ASP A 382 -21.02 -23.79 -13.88
N GLU A 383 -20.98 -24.85 -13.05
CA GLU A 383 -21.25 -24.74 -11.63
C GLU A 383 -20.24 -23.82 -10.91
N ALA A 384 -18.94 -23.96 -11.22
CA ALA A 384 -17.88 -23.13 -10.65
C ALA A 384 -18.06 -21.66 -11.02
N LEU A 385 -18.33 -21.38 -12.30
CA LEU A 385 -18.59 -20.02 -12.79
C LEU A 385 -19.79 -19.38 -12.06
N GLN A 386 -20.89 -20.12 -11.90
CA GLN A 386 -22.08 -19.60 -11.23
C GLN A 386 -21.87 -19.39 -9.73
N ARG A 387 -21.18 -20.30 -9.03
CA ARG A 387 -20.83 -20.10 -7.61
C ARG A 387 -19.93 -18.88 -7.42
N LEU A 388 -18.92 -18.71 -8.27
CA LEU A 388 -17.99 -17.58 -8.20
C LEU A 388 -18.67 -16.24 -8.52
N ARG A 389 -19.60 -16.21 -9.49
CA ARG A 389 -20.48 -15.06 -9.77
C ARG A 389 -21.28 -14.64 -8.54
N ARG A 390 -22.02 -15.57 -7.94
CA ARG A 390 -22.83 -15.31 -6.74
C ARG A 390 -21.96 -14.80 -5.60
N PHE A 391 -20.80 -15.42 -5.37
CA PHE A 391 -19.84 -14.96 -4.37
C PHE A 391 -19.42 -13.51 -4.61
N CYS A 392 -19.04 -13.14 -5.84
CA CYS A 392 -18.56 -11.80 -6.17
C CYS A 392 -19.67 -10.72 -6.15
N TRP A 393 -20.93 -11.10 -6.44
CA TRP A 393 -22.07 -10.20 -6.34
C TRP A 393 -22.52 -10.00 -4.90
N ALA A 394 -22.69 -11.08 -4.14
CA ALA A 394 -23.25 -11.03 -2.79
C ALA A 394 -22.22 -10.68 -1.70
N SER A 395 -20.92 -10.85 -1.94
CA SER A 395 -19.92 -10.56 -0.90
C SER A 395 -19.52 -9.09 -0.89
N THR A 396 -19.62 -8.48 0.28
CA THR A 396 -19.24 -7.08 0.55
C THR A 396 -17.72 -6.90 0.73
N ILE A 397 -16.93 -7.60 -0.09
CA ILE A 397 -15.46 -7.76 0.01
C ILE A 397 -14.66 -6.76 -0.85
N TRP A 398 -15.34 -6.00 -1.69
CA TRP A 398 -14.76 -4.92 -2.48
C TRP A 398 -14.34 -3.84 -1.49
N LYS A 399 -13.05 -3.52 -1.29
CA LYS A 399 -12.55 -2.60 -0.24
C LYS A 399 -11.43 -1.67 -0.70
N LYS A 400 -10.94 -1.86 -1.93
CA LYS A 400 -9.87 -1.04 -2.47
C LYS A 400 -10.40 -0.14 -3.58
N ASP A 401 -10.31 1.16 -3.39
CA ASP A 401 -10.86 2.14 -4.33
C ASP A 401 -9.76 2.82 -5.17
N TYR A 402 -10.10 3.16 -6.41
CA TYR A 402 -9.16 3.71 -7.39
C TYR A 402 -9.76 4.91 -8.12
N GLU A 403 -8.92 5.84 -8.57
CA GLU A 403 -9.37 7.12 -9.15
C GLU A 403 -10.17 6.92 -10.44
N ASN A 404 -9.77 5.98 -11.28
CA ASN A 404 -10.49 5.61 -12.49
C ASN A 404 -11.76 4.76 -12.22
N GLY A 405 -12.10 4.48 -10.96
CA GLY A 405 -13.43 4.03 -10.56
C GLY A 405 -13.70 2.53 -10.56
N TYR A 406 -12.67 1.71 -10.74
CA TYR A 406 -12.79 0.30 -10.37
C TYR A 406 -12.59 0.12 -8.86
N ILE A 407 -13.14 -0.97 -8.33
CA ILE A 407 -13.07 -1.34 -6.92
C ILE A 407 -12.52 -2.75 -6.83
N GLY A 408 -11.55 -2.95 -5.92
CA GLY A 408 -10.81 -4.18 -5.76
C GLY A 408 -11.16 -4.97 -4.50
N ALA A 409 -11.04 -6.29 -4.62
CA ALA A 409 -11.08 -7.24 -3.52
C ALA A 409 -9.83 -8.13 -3.59
N PHE A 410 -9.08 -8.22 -2.50
CA PHE A 410 -7.86 -9.06 -2.40
C PHE A 410 -8.09 -10.20 -1.42
N LEU A 411 -7.23 -11.24 -1.45
CA LEU A 411 -7.33 -12.40 -0.54
C LEU A 411 -7.56 -11.99 0.92
N GLY A 412 -6.78 -11.01 1.41
CA GLY A 412 -6.87 -10.49 2.77
C GLY A 412 -7.97 -9.45 3.02
N ASP A 413 -8.89 -9.24 2.07
CA ASP A 413 -10.08 -8.39 2.22
C ASP A 413 -11.38 -9.23 2.22
N GLY A 414 -11.26 -10.56 2.28
CA GLY A 414 -12.38 -11.50 2.27
C GLY A 414 -12.61 -12.18 0.91
N PHE A 415 -11.76 -11.93 -0.09
CA PHE A 415 -11.86 -12.58 -1.40
C PHE A 415 -11.41 -14.06 -1.37
N ALA A 416 -10.58 -14.46 -0.42
CA ALA A 416 -10.14 -15.84 -0.30
C ALA A 416 -11.33 -16.77 0.01
N SER A 417 -11.58 -17.74 -0.87
CA SER A 417 -12.63 -18.74 -0.71
C SER A 417 -12.15 -20.15 -1.09
N PRO A 418 -12.80 -21.22 -0.60
CA PRO A 418 -12.48 -22.59 -1.00
C PRO A 418 -12.42 -22.78 -2.52
N LEU A 419 -13.43 -22.32 -3.26
CA LEU A 419 -13.48 -22.47 -4.71
C LEU A 419 -12.40 -21.66 -5.42
N LEU A 420 -12.10 -20.43 -4.99
CA LEU A 420 -11.06 -19.61 -5.60
C LEU A 420 -9.68 -20.27 -5.47
N LEU A 421 -9.37 -20.80 -4.28
CA LEU A 421 -8.09 -21.47 -4.03
C LEU A 421 -8.02 -22.85 -4.72
N GLN A 422 -9.16 -23.53 -4.89
CA GLN A 422 -9.26 -24.72 -5.72
C GLN A 422 -8.93 -24.42 -7.20
N ILE A 423 -9.56 -23.40 -7.79
CA ILE A 423 -9.30 -22.97 -9.17
C ILE A 423 -7.81 -22.68 -9.37
N ALA A 424 -7.20 -21.95 -8.44
CA ALA A 424 -5.79 -21.59 -8.52
C ALA A 424 -4.86 -22.83 -8.53
N GLU A 425 -5.13 -23.79 -7.66
CA GLU A 425 -4.30 -25.00 -7.57
C GLU A 425 -4.57 -25.98 -8.73
N GLU A 426 -5.81 -26.08 -9.20
CA GLU A 426 -6.15 -26.89 -10.38
C GLU A 426 -5.51 -26.35 -11.65
N LEU A 427 -5.50 -25.01 -11.85
CA LEU A 427 -4.76 -24.38 -12.96
C LEU A 427 -3.30 -24.84 -12.99
N ARG A 428 -2.63 -24.72 -11.83
CA ARG A 428 -1.22 -25.10 -11.69
C ARG A 428 -0.98 -26.57 -12.04
N ARG A 429 -1.88 -27.46 -11.60
CA ARG A 429 -1.77 -28.92 -11.83
C ARG A 429 -2.14 -29.32 -13.26
N ARG A 430 -3.13 -28.66 -13.86
CA ARG A 430 -3.68 -28.95 -15.21
C ARG A 430 -2.79 -28.42 -16.34
N PHE A 431 -1.94 -27.43 -16.07
CA PHE A 431 -1.01 -26.85 -17.05
C PHE A 431 0.44 -26.80 -16.52
N PRO A 432 1.05 -27.95 -16.20
CA PRO A 432 2.38 -28.01 -15.56
C PRO A 432 3.50 -27.41 -16.40
N ARG A 433 3.39 -27.34 -17.74
CA ARG A 433 4.41 -26.72 -18.61
C ARG A 433 4.33 -25.19 -18.61
N ILE A 434 3.19 -24.61 -18.24
CA ILE A 434 3.03 -23.17 -18.05
C ILE A 434 3.51 -22.77 -16.65
N PHE A 435 3.00 -23.45 -15.62
CA PHE A 435 3.24 -23.02 -14.24
C PHE A 435 4.53 -23.58 -13.64
N GLY A 436 5.01 -24.75 -14.09
CA GLY A 436 6.21 -25.39 -13.54
C GLY A 436 6.15 -25.52 -12.01
N THR A 437 7.13 -24.92 -11.34
CA THR A 437 7.20 -24.87 -9.87
C THR A 437 6.52 -23.63 -9.28
N HIS A 438 6.08 -22.68 -10.09
CA HIS A 438 5.47 -21.44 -9.62
C HIS A 438 4.19 -21.72 -8.83
N ARG A 439 4.07 -21.07 -7.68
CA ARG A 439 2.94 -21.16 -6.75
C ARG A 439 2.20 -19.84 -6.71
N LEU A 440 0.92 -19.87 -6.36
CA LEU A 440 0.10 -18.66 -6.23
C LEU A 440 0.71 -17.73 -5.18
N THR A 441 1.05 -16.50 -5.58
CA THR A 441 1.60 -15.47 -4.69
C THR A 441 0.57 -14.41 -4.35
N GLN A 442 -0.33 -14.11 -5.29
CA GLN A 442 -1.35 -13.08 -5.14
C GLN A 442 -2.61 -13.44 -5.93
N ALA A 443 -3.74 -12.96 -5.45
CA ALA A 443 -5.01 -13.02 -6.17
C ALA A 443 -5.88 -11.83 -5.79
N TRP A 444 -6.59 -11.29 -6.78
CA TRP A 444 -7.55 -10.22 -6.60
C TRP A 444 -8.66 -10.26 -7.65
N ALA A 445 -9.71 -9.51 -7.40
CA ALA A 445 -10.73 -9.20 -8.38
C ALA A 445 -10.93 -7.69 -8.47
N PHE A 446 -11.27 -7.21 -9.66
CA PHE A 446 -11.73 -5.85 -9.90
C PHE A 446 -13.14 -5.84 -10.48
N LYS A 447 -13.98 -4.97 -9.94
CA LYS A 447 -15.30 -4.66 -10.48
C LYS A 447 -15.28 -3.22 -11.00
N HIS A 448 -15.70 -3.03 -12.25
CA HIS A 448 -15.63 -1.74 -12.93
C HIS A 448 -16.95 -0.97 -12.85
N ASP A 449 -16.86 0.35 -12.67
CA ASP A 449 -17.98 1.27 -12.95
C ASP A 449 -18.13 1.41 -14.47
N SER A 450 -19.34 1.16 -14.99
CA SER A 450 -19.67 1.21 -16.42
C SER A 450 -19.48 2.59 -17.04
N ALA A 451 -19.50 3.66 -16.24
CA ALA A 451 -19.28 5.02 -16.70
C ALA A 451 -17.80 5.42 -16.83
N ARG A 452 -16.85 4.53 -16.49
CA ARG A 452 -15.42 4.86 -16.38
C ARG A 452 -14.51 3.86 -17.09
N ARG A 453 -13.27 4.30 -17.38
CA ARG A 453 -12.28 3.50 -18.13
C ARG A 453 -11.66 2.40 -17.25
N GLY A 454 -11.15 1.36 -17.92
CA GLY A 454 -10.47 0.23 -17.29
C GLY A 454 -9.09 0.56 -16.68
N LEU A 455 -8.36 -0.48 -16.25
CA LEU A 455 -7.00 -0.35 -15.74
C LEU A 455 -6.07 0.24 -16.80
N ASN A 456 -5.24 1.20 -16.38
CA ASN A 456 -4.18 1.75 -17.22
C ASN A 456 -3.09 0.70 -17.48
N ILE A 457 -2.28 0.95 -18.51
CA ILE A 457 -1.12 0.11 -18.85
C ILE A 457 -0.14 -0.04 -17.68
N HIS A 458 0.19 -1.29 -17.38
CA HIS A 458 1.09 -1.71 -16.30
C HIS A 458 1.69 -3.09 -16.58
N ALA A 459 2.53 -3.59 -15.69
CA ALA A 459 3.03 -4.96 -15.68
C ALA A 459 3.11 -5.48 -14.23
N ASP A 460 2.96 -6.78 -14.06
CA ASP A 460 2.88 -7.41 -12.73
C ASP A 460 4.21 -8.05 -12.33
N ALA A 461 4.48 -8.12 -11.02
CA ALA A 461 5.70 -8.71 -10.49
C ALA A 461 5.52 -10.22 -10.18
N ALA A 462 5.35 -11.04 -11.20
CA ALA A 462 5.21 -12.50 -11.09
C ALA A 462 5.84 -13.21 -12.30
N ALA A 463 5.75 -14.54 -12.36
CA ALA A 463 6.20 -15.29 -13.53
C ALA A 463 5.05 -15.52 -14.52
N VAL A 464 3.90 -15.96 -14.02
CA VAL A 464 2.70 -16.23 -14.83
C VAL A 464 1.51 -15.45 -14.30
N ASN A 465 0.83 -14.76 -15.21
CA ASN A 465 -0.41 -14.03 -14.96
C ASN A 465 -1.60 -14.79 -15.56
N VAL A 466 -2.66 -14.96 -14.79
CA VAL A 466 -3.95 -15.48 -15.28
C VAL A 466 -5.03 -14.46 -14.98
N ASN A 467 -5.62 -13.89 -16.03
CA ASN A 467 -6.81 -13.03 -15.93
C ASN A 467 -8.02 -13.75 -16.49
N PHE A 468 -9.15 -13.79 -15.79
CA PHE A 468 -10.38 -14.34 -16.35
C PHE A 468 -11.61 -13.55 -15.96
N TRP A 469 -12.62 -13.60 -16.83
CA TRP A 469 -13.83 -12.82 -16.69
C TRP A 469 -15.02 -13.68 -16.32
N ILE A 470 -15.82 -13.17 -15.38
CA ILE A 470 -17.01 -13.89 -14.94
C ILE A 470 -18.30 -13.18 -15.32
N THR A 471 -18.32 -11.92 -15.76
CA THR A 471 -19.58 -11.25 -16.10
C THR A 471 -20.22 -11.91 -17.35
N PRO A 472 -21.56 -12.05 -17.46
CA PRO A 472 -22.19 -12.60 -18.66
C PRO A 472 -21.85 -11.81 -19.94
N ASP A 473 -21.79 -12.49 -21.08
CA ASP A 473 -21.44 -11.87 -22.37
C ASP A 473 -22.45 -10.79 -22.78
N GLU A 474 -23.72 -10.98 -22.44
CA GLU A 474 -24.81 -10.06 -22.75
C GLU A 474 -24.67 -8.71 -22.03
N ALA A 475 -23.83 -8.63 -21.01
CA ALA A 475 -23.53 -7.38 -20.34
C ALA A 475 -22.60 -6.48 -21.18
N ASN A 476 -21.75 -7.07 -22.03
CA ASN A 476 -20.87 -6.33 -22.91
C ASN A 476 -21.66 -5.82 -24.13
N LEU A 477 -21.63 -4.50 -24.33
CA LEU A 477 -22.30 -3.81 -25.44
C LEU A 477 -21.44 -3.79 -26.71
N ASN A 478 -20.14 -4.11 -26.61
CA ASN A 478 -19.24 -4.20 -27.74
C ASN A 478 -18.46 -5.54 -27.73
N PRO A 479 -18.86 -6.54 -28.55
CA PRO A 479 -18.24 -7.86 -28.55
C PRO A 479 -16.76 -7.84 -28.99
N ASP A 480 -16.31 -6.78 -29.68
CA ASP A 480 -14.94 -6.64 -30.16
C ASP A 480 -14.00 -5.97 -29.14
N SER A 481 -14.50 -5.57 -27.96
CA SER A 481 -13.72 -4.90 -26.91
C SER A 481 -14.01 -5.41 -25.50
N GLY A 482 -13.46 -4.73 -24.48
CA GLY A 482 -13.71 -4.99 -23.06
C GLY A 482 -12.83 -6.09 -22.44
N GLY A 483 -11.95 -6.68 -23.23
CA GLY A 483 -11.05 -7.75 -22.79
C GLY A 483 -9.72 -7.20 -22.25
N LEU A 484 -8.62 -7.68 -22.79
CA LEU A 484 -7.26 -7.29 -22.42
C LEU A 484 -6.44 -6.93 -23.66
N VAL A 485 -5.62 -5.90 -23.55
CA VAL A 485 -4.56 -5.60 -24.53
C VAL A 485 -3.23 -5.92 -23.89
N VAL A 486 -2.43 -6.76 -24.54
CA VAL A 486 -1.08 -7.14 -24.09
C VAL A 486 -0.07 -6.70 -25.15
N TRP A 487 1.06 -6.15 -24.74
CA TRP A 487 2.16 -5.79 -25.65
C TRP A 487 3.24 -6.86 -25.60
N ASP A 488 3.86 -7.13 -26.74
CA ASP A 488 4.95 -8.12 -26.90
C ASP A 488 6.31 -7.67 -26.29
N LYS A 489 6.27 -6.78 -25.29
CA LYS A 489 7.45 -6.24 -24.60
C LYS A 489 7.29 -6.35 -23.09
N GLU A 490 8.32 -6.91 -22.48
CA GLU A 490 8.47 -6.96 -21.03
C GLU A 490 8.83 -5.58 -20.47
N ALA A 491 8.36 -5.29 -19.27
CA ALA A 491 8.78 -4.12 -18.51
C ALA A 491 10.31 -4.14 -18.32
N PRO A 492 11.02 -3.04 -18.62
CA PRO A 492 12.47 -2.98 -18.45
C PRO A 492 12.90 -3.39 -17.04
N ARG A 493 14.00 -4.14 -16.94
CA ARG A 493 14.49 -4.69 -15.67
C ARG A 493 15.06 -3.61 -14.74
N ASP A 494 15.53 -2.51 -15.31
CA ASP A 494 16.05 -1.32 -14.62
C ASP A 494 14.95 -0.37 -14.14
N TRP A 495 13.70 -0.57 -14.59
CA TRP A 495 12.57 0.20 -14.09
C TRP A 495 12.08 -0.37 -12.76
N ASP A 496 11.90 0.50 -11.77
CA ASP A 496 11.30 0.09 -10.51
C ASP A 496 9.77 -0.11 -10.69
N PHE A 497 9.22 -1.08 -9.97
CA PHE A 497 7.80 -1.47 -10.03
C PHE A 497 6.85 -0.30 -9.82
N LYS A 498 7.19 0.62 -8.90
CA LYS A 498 6.35 1.75 -8.52
C LYS A 498 6.30 2.81 -9.62
N THR A 499 7.39 2.98 -10.37
CA THR A 499 7.47 3.90 -11.48
C THR A 499 6.48 3.50 -12.56
N TYR A 500 6.49 2.26 -13.06
CA TYR A 500 5.62 1.85 -14.17
C TYR A 500 4.21 1.38 -13.78
N ASN A 501 3.92 1.18 -12.49
CA ASN A 501 2.55 0.95 -12.00
C ASN A 501 1.86 2.23 -11.52
N SER A 502 2.37 3.40 -11.89
CA SER A 502 1.73 4.68 -11.58
C SER A 502 0.98 5.23 -12.80
N ASP A 503 -0.19 5.83 -12.59
CA ASP A 503 -0.95 6.49 -13.68
C ASP A 503 -0.12 7.55 -14.42
N LYS A 504 0.86 8.16 -13.73
CA LYS A 504 1.78 9.16 -14.28
C LYS A 504 2.78 8.56 -15.27
N ALA A 505 3.05 7.25 -15.22
CA ALA A 505 3.98 6.59 -16.12
C ALA A 505 3.36 6.16 -17.45
N ARG A 506 2.03 6.21 -17.59
CA ARG A 506 1.31 5.82 -18.80
C ARG A 506 1.95 6.38 -20.08
N GLY A 507 2.20 7.69 -20.13
CA GLY A 507 2.81 8.33 -21.30
C GLY A 507 4.21 7.79 -21.63
N LYS A 508 5.07 7.65 -20.61
CA LYS A 508 6.43 7.11 -20.77
C LYS A 508 6.44 5.66 -21.24
N ILE A 509 5.49 4.85 -20.78
CA ILE A 509 5.35 3.46 -21.20
C ILE A 509 5.02 3.40 -22.70
N TYR A 510 4.04 4.17 -23.19
CA TYR A 510 3.71 4.18 -24.62
C TYR A 510 4.83 4.74 -25.49
N GLU A 511 5.49 5.82 -25.06
CA GLU A 511 6.67 6.34 -25.77
C GLU A 511 7.75 5.28 -25.91
N TRP A 512 8.02 4.52 -24.84
CA TRP A 512 8.96 3.42 -24.86
C TRP A 512 8.50 2.27 -25.76
N LEU A 513 7.25 1.80 -25.63
CA LEU A 513 6.67 0.73 -26.46
C LEU A 513 6.75 1.07 -27.95
N ASN A 514 6.38 2.30 -28.32
CA ASN A 514 6.46 2.79 -29.69
C ASN A 514 7.91 2.80 -30.19
N ALA A 515 8.86 3.28 -29.38
CA ALA A 515 10.28 3.28 -29.71
C ALA A 515 10.85 1.85 -29.87
N GLN A 516 10.32 0.86 -29.13
CA GLN A 516 10.68 -0.55 -29.26
C GLN A 516 9.96 -1.27 -30.41
N GLY A 517 9.06 -0.60 -31.13
CA GLY A 517 8.22 -1.22 -32.17
C GLY A 517 7.34 -2.35 -31.60
N ALA A 518 6.82 -2.17 -30.39
CA ALA A 518 5.97 -3.15 -29.71
C ALA A 518 4.71 -3.44 -30.52
N LYS A 519 4.27 -4.70 -30.51
CA LYS A 519 3.03 -5.15 -31.15
C LYS A 519 1.97 -5.41 -30.11
N GLU A 520 0.76 -4.97 -30.43
CA GLU A 520 -0.43 -5.21 -29.62
C GLU A 520 -1.02 -6.58 -29.92
N ILE A 521 -1.35 -7.30 -28.85
CA ILE A 521 -2.08 -8.55 -28.85
C ILE A 521 -3.42 -8.27 -28.18
N LYS A 522 -4.44 -8.01 -29.00
CA LYS A 522 -5.80 -7.69 -28.53
C LYS A 522 -6.59 -8.97 -28.30
N ILE A 523 -7.09 -9.15 -27.07
CA ILE A 523 -7.90 -10.30 -26.68
C ILE A 523 -9.27 -9.79 -26.25
N PRO A 524 -10.32 -9.96 -27.07
CA PRO A 524 -11.64 -9.42 -26.76
C PRO A 524 -12.25 -10.15 -25.57
N TYR A 525 -13.17 -9.45 -24.92
CA TYR A 525 -13.92 -9.99 -23.79
C TYR A 525 -14.69 -11.23 -24.18
N ARG A 526 -14.70 -12.22 -23.28
CA ARG A 526 -15.68 -13.30 -23.29
C ARG A 526 -15.87 -13.82 -21.87
N ALA A 527 -17.12 -14.04 -21.46
CA ALA A 527 -17.43 -14.68 -20.21
C ALA A 527 -16.75 -16.07 -20.16
N ASN A 528 -16.13 -16.39 -19.01
CA ASN A 528 -15.40 -17.64 -18.81
C ASN A 528 -14.17 -17.82 -19.72
N ARG A 529 -13.64 -16.75 -20.32
CA ARG A 529 -12.31 -16.76 -20.96
C ARG A 529 -11.24 -16.41 -19.95
N ALA A 530 -10.16 -17.20 -19.96
CA ALA A 530 -8.92 -16.90 -19.27
C ALA A 530 -7.85 -16.44 -20.26
N VAL A 531 -7.06 -15.43 -19.89
CA VAL A 531 -5.84 -15.00 -20.56
C VAL A 531 -4.67 -15.41 -19.68
N VAL A 532 -3.73 -16.15 -20.24
CA VAL A 532 -2.54 -16.65 -19.54
C VAL A 532 -1.30 -16.13 -20.25
N PHE A 533 -0.44 -15.42 -19.54
CA PHE A 533 0.71 -14.72 -20.14
C PHE A 533 1.87 -14.54 -19.16
N ASN A 534 3.06 -14.27 -19.70
CA ASN A 534 4.22 -13.84 -18.92
C ASN A 534 3.90 -12.50 -18.20
N SER A 535 3.98 -12.48 -16.86
CA SER A 535 3.54 -11.32 -16.07
C SER A 535 4.34 -10.05 -16.30
N ASP A 536 5.56 -10.17 -16.82
CA ASP A 536 6.42 -9.01 -17.10
C ASP A 536 5.92 -8.20 -18.30
N LEU A 537 5.00 -8.72 -19.10
CA LEU A 537 4.45 -8.02 -20.26
C LEU A 537 3.58 -6.84 -19.83
N PHE A 538 3.78 -5.71 -20.53
CA PHE A 538 2.87 -4.59 -20.41
C PHE A 538 1.47 -5.01 -20.89
N HIS A 539 0.46 -4.66 -20.10
CA HIS A 539 -0.92 -4.96 -20.42
C HIS A 539 -1.86 -3.92 -19.80
N GLU A 540 -3.04 -3.78 -20.39
CA GLU A 540 -4.08 -2.88 -19.90
C GLU A 540 -5.48 -3.44 -20.19
N THR A 541 -6.49 -2.87 -19.54
CA THR A 541 -7.88 -3.19 -19.91
C THR A 541 -8.26 -2.43 -21.16
N ASP A 542 -8.75 -3.15 -22.16
CA ASP A 542 -9.29 -2.58 -23.40
C ASP A 542 -10.52 -1.70 -23.13
N ASP A 543 -10.99 -0.97 -24.16
CA ASP A 543 -12.17 -0.11 -24.05
C ASP A 543 -13.39 -0.90 -23.53
N ILE A 544 -13.92 -0.45 -22.40
CA ILE A 544 -15.05 -1.07 -21.70
C ILE A 544 -16.34 -0.39 -22.15
N ALA A 545 -17.29 -1.17 -22.65
CA ALA A 545 -18.66 -0.74 -22.93
C ALA A 545 -19.62 -1.79 -22.36
N PHE A 546 -20.06 -1.65 -21.11
CA PHE A 546 -20.96 -2.60 -20.45
C PHE A 546 -22.28 -1.93 -20.07
N LYS A 547 -23.37 -2.70 -20.04
CA LYS A 547 -24.68 -2.26 -19.56
C LYS A 547 -24.56 -1.70 -18.13
N GLU A 548 -25.34 -0.67 -17.83
CA GLU A 548 -25.49 -0.19 -16.45
C GLU A 548 -26.13 -1.27 -15.55
N GLY A 549 -25.89 -1.15 -14.25
CA GLY A 549 -26.46 -2.03 -13.22
C GLY A 549 -25.45 -2.98 -12.58
N PHE A 550 -25.75 -3.37 -11.33
CA PHE A 550 -24.80 -4.04 -10.44
C PHE A 550 -24.19 -5.33 -11.00
N THR A 551 -25.03 -6.21 -11.55
CA THR A 551 -24.63 -7.53 -12.08
C THR A 551 -24.03 -7.45 -13.49
N ASN A 552 -24.20 -6.32 -14.18
CA ASN A 552 -23.65 -6.07 -15.51
C ASN A 552 -22.22 -5.50 -15.46
N ARG A 553 -21.76 -5.06 -14.28
CA ARG A 553 -20.39 -4.57 -14.12
C ARG A 553 -19.40 -5.67 -14.43
N ARG A 554 -18.42 -5.37 -15.29
CA ARG A 554 -17.32 -6.28 -15.62
C ARG A 554 -16.56 -6.65 -14.35
N ILE A 555 -16.42 -7.95 -14.10
CA ILE A 555 -15.59 -8.52 -13.04
C ILE A 555 -14.44 -9.29 -13.68
N ASN A 556 -13.22 -8.83 -13.39
CA ASN A 556 -11.97 -9.46 -13.77
C ASN A 556 -11.31 -10.06 -12.53
N ILE A 557 -10.94 -11.33 -12.59
CA ILE A 557 -10.20 -12.01 -11.53
C ILE A 557 -8.79 -12.27 -12.04
N THR A 558 -7.81 -11.90 -11.24
CA THR A 558 -6.39 -12.06 -11.55
C THR A 558 -5.73 -12.97 -10.53
N LEU A 559 -4.95 -13.93 -11.02
CA LEU A 559 -4.12 -14.84 -10.22
C LEU A 559 -2.67 -14.72 -10.69
N LEU A 560 -1.76 -14.47 -9.76
CA LEU A 560 -0.32 -14.37 -10.03
C LEU A 560 0.43 -15.56 -9.45
N TYR A 561 1.33 -16.13 -10.25
CA TYR A 561 2.13 -17.29 -9.86
C TYR A 561 3.62 -16.97 -9.93
N GLY A 562 4.33 -17.35 -8.86
CA GLY A 562 5.77 -17.21 -8.75
C GLY A 562 6.25 -15.77 -8.63
N HIS A 563 7.55 -15.60 -8.78
CA HIS A 563 8.23 -14.31 -8.70
C HIS A 563 9.05 -14.08 -9.95
N ARG A 564 9.08 -12.82 -10.41
CA ARG A 564 10.03 -12.34 -11.39
C ARG A 564 11.46 -12.63 -10.90
N HIS A 565 12.22 -13.46 -11.62
CA HIS A 565 13.63 -13.67 -11.30
C HIS A 565 14.43 -12.44 -11.74
N ARG A 566 14.90 -11.65 -10.77
CA ARG A 566 15.88 -10.58 -11.06
C ARG A 566 17.26 -11.25 -11.29
N PRO A 567 17.99 -10.86 -12.34
CA PRO A 567 19.30 -11.43 -12.65
C PRO A 567 20.33 -11.18 -11.56
#